data_AF-A0A4Z0ETJ2-F1
#
_entry.id   AF-A0A4Z0ETJ2-F1
#
_cell.length_a   1.000
_cell.length_b   1.000
_cell.length_c   1.000
_cell.angle_alpha   90.00
_cell.angle_beta   90.00
_cell.angle_gamma   90.00
#
_symmetry.space_group_name_H-M   'P 1'
#
loop_
_entity.id
_entity.type
_entity.pdbx_description
1 polymer ?
#
loop_
_entity_poly.entity_id
_entity_poly.type
_entity_poly.pdbx_seq_one_letter_code
_entity_poly.pdbx_strand_id
1 'polypeptide(L)' 'MKLFLTFVAGAVLQLGAAMGEMENLGRPTLVNIFSLLRLLGLLMLVVSPVLMGVKFFARLDGKSN' A
#
# COMPACT_ATOMS: atom_id res chain seq x y z
N MET A 1 11.12 5.58 -8.47
CA MET A 1 11.02 6.31 -7.19
C MET A 1 9.59 6.53 -6.72
N LYS A 2 8.71 7.24 -7.47
CA LYS A 2 7.31 7.48 -7.03
C LYS A 2 6.54 6.21 -6.62
N LEU A 3 6.50 5.18 -7.48
CA LEU A 3 5.83 3.90 -7.15
C LEU A 3 6.43 3.21 -5.91
N PHE A 4 7.74 3.35 -5.69
CA PHE A 4 8.40 2.72 -4.54
C PHE A 4 8.03 3.43 -3.24
N LEU A 5 7.96 4.77 -3.26
CA LEU A 5 7.45 5.54 -2.13
C LEU A 5 5.97 5.23 -1.87
N THR A 6 5.16 5.00 -2.91
CA THR A 6 3.77 4.53 -2.77
C THR A 6 3.70 3.17 -2.07
N PHE A 7 4.58 2.24 -2.43
CA PHE A 7 4.69 0.94 -1.76
C PHE A 7 5.04 1.09 -0.27
N VAL A 8 6.07 1.87 0.04
CA VAL A 8 6.52 2.12 1.42
C VAL A 8 5.42 2.80 2.24
N ALA A 9 4.72 3.79 1.67
CA ALA A 9 3.59 4.43 2.32
C ALA A 9 2.47 3.43 2.62
N GLY A 10 2.18 2.51 1.68
CA GLY A 10 1.22 1.42 1.91
C GLY A 10 1.63 0.49 3.05
N ALA A 11 2.92 0.14 3.15
CA ALA A 11 3.46 -0.67 4.24
C ALA A 11 3.32 0.04 5.60
N VAL A 12 3.67 1.32 5.66
CA VAL A 12 3.55 2.15 6.87
C VAL A 12 2.08 2.28 7.28
N LEU A 13 1.16 2.49 6.34
CA LEU A 13 -0.28 2.54 6.62
C LEU A 13 -0.80 1.22 7.20
N GLN A 14 -0.37 0.07 6.66
CA GLN A 14 -0.78 -1.22 7.21
C GLN A 14 -0.28 -1.44 8.64
N LEU A 15 1.01 -1.21 8.88
CA LEU A 15 1.60 -1.39 10.21
C LEU A 15 1.00 -0.41 11.22
N GLY A 16 0.93 0.88 10.87
CA GLY A 16 0.40 1.91 11.74
C GLY A 16 -1.08 1.71 12.05
N ALA A 17 -1.89 1.32 11.06
CA ALA A 17 -3.31 1.06 11.28
C ALA A 17 -3.54 -0.23 12.08
N ALA A 18 -2.74 -1.28 11.88
CA ALA A 18 -2.82 -2.49 12.71
C ALA A 18 -2.48 -2.19 14.17
N MET A 19 -1.42 -1.42 14.43
CA MET A 19 -1.06 -0.99 15.78
C MET A 19 -2.15 -0.10 16.41
N GLY A 20 -2.64 0.89 15.67
CA GLY A 20 -3.71 1.78 16.14
C GLY A 20 -5.03 1.06 16.43
N GLU A 21 -5.37 0.05 15.62
CA GLU A 21 -6.55 -0.80 15.84
C GLU A 21 -6.44 -1.60 17.14
N MET A 22 -5.25 -2.16 17.43
CA MET A 22 -4.98 -2.90 18.68
C MET A 22 -5.06 -1.99 19.91
N GLU A 23 -4.58 -0.75 19.83
CA GLU A 23 -4.62 0.22 20.94
C GLU A 23 -6.04 0.76 21.19
N ASN A 24 -6.93 0.71 20.20
CA ASN A 24 -8.27 1.30 20.27
C ASN A 24 -9.40 0.25 20.27
N LEU A 25 -9.10 -0.99 20.67
CA LEU A 25 -10.09 -2.04 20.86
C LEU A 25 -11.20 -1.55 21.82
N GLY A 26 -12.45 -1.60 21.35
CA GLY A 26 -13.62 -1.10 22.08
C GLY A 26 -14.09 0.31 21.69
N ARG A 27 -13.46 0.96 20.70
CA ARG A 27 -13.92 2.23 20.11
C ARG A 27 -14.35 2.03 18.64
N PRO A 28 -15.63 1.69 18.36
CA PRO A 28 -16.08 1.24 17.04
C PRO A 28 -15.77 2.22 15.90
N THR A 29 -15.94 3.52 16.15
CA THR A 29 -15.67 4.57 15.15
C THR A 29 -14.20 4.62 14.74
N LEU A 30 -13.28 4.47 15.70
CA LEU A 30 -11.84 4.50 15.41
C LEU A 30 -11.38 3.21 14.73
N VAL A 31 -11.93 2.06 15.14
CA VAL A 31 -11.68 0.76 14.50
C VAL A 31 -12.03 0.82 13.01
N ASN A 32 -13.19 1.39 12.66
CA ASN A 32 -13.59 1.55 11.25
C ASN A 32 -12.62 2.43 10.45
N ILE A 33 -12.09 3.50 11.05
CA ILE A 33 -11.08 4.37 10.40
C ILE A 33 -9.80 3.57 10.15
N PHE A 34 -9.32 2.81 11.14
CA PHE A 34 -8.14 1.97 10.96
C PHE A 34 -8.36 0.87 9.93
N SER A 35 -9.53 0.24 9.87
CA SER A 35 -9.88 -0.72 8.82
C SER A 35 -9.81 -0.10 7.42
N LEU A 36 -10.30 1.13 7.24
CA LEU A 36 -10.19 1.86 5.97
C LEU A 36 -8.72 2.14 5.61
N LEU A 37 -7.91 2.58 6.57
CA LEU A 37 -6.48 2.81 6.38
C LEU A 37 -5.73 1.53 5.99
N ARG A 38 -6.09 0.38 6.58
CA ARG A 38 -5.54 -0.94 6.21
C ARG A 38 -5.91 -1.33 4.79
N LEU A 39 -7.15 -1.07 4.36
CA LEU A 39 -7.60 -1.33 2.99
C LEU A 39 -6.84 -0.46 1.98
N LEU A 40 -6.70 0.84 2.26
CA LEU A 40 -5.90 1.75 1.43
C LEU A 40 -4.43 1.33 1.37
N GLY A 41 -3.84 0.97 2.52
CA GLY A 41 -2.48 0.46 2.59
C GLY A 41 -2.30 -0.80 1.75
N LEU A 42 -3.24 -1.75 1.82
CA LEU A 42 -3.23 -2.97 1.02
C LEU A 42 -3.31 -2.68 -0.49
N LEU A 43 -4.20 -1.77 -0.90
CA LEU A 43 -4.31 -1.35 -2.30
C LEU A 43 -2.99 -0.79 -2.81
N MET A 44 -2.31 0.06 -2.01
CA MET A 44 -1.01 0.60 -2.37
C MET A 44 0.07 -0.49 -2.47
N LEU A 45 0.06 -1.47 -1.57
CA LEU A 45 0.99 -2.61 -1.57
C LEU A 45 0.81 -3.55 -2.77
N VAL A 46 -0.41 -3.68 -3.30
CA VAL A 46 -0.69 -4.56 -4.44
C VAL A 46 -0.55 -3.83 -5.77
N VAL A 47 -1.09 -2.61 -5.89
CA VAL A 47 -1.09 -1.86 -7.15
C VAL A 47 0.31 -1.38 -7.50
N SER A 48 1.10 -0.95 -6.52
CA SER A 48 2.42 -0.37 -6.83
C SER A 48 3.43 -1.38 -7.41
N PRO A 49 3.58 -2.64 -6.93
CA PRO A 49 4.46 -3.61 -7.56
C PRO A 49 3.95 -4.05 -8.94
N VAL A 50 2.64 -4.17 -9.13
CA VAL A 50 2.04 -4.46 -10.44
C VAL A 50 2.43 -3.38 -11.45
N LEU A 51 2.27 -2.10 -11.10
CA LEU A 51 2.67 -0.98 -11.97
C LEU A 51 4.19 -0.90 -12.18
N MET A 52 5.00 -1.26 -11.17
CA MET A 52 6.45 -1.37 -11.33
C MET A 52 6.81 -2.46 -12.34
N GLY A 53 6.18 -3.63 -12.23
CA GLY A 53 6.37 -4.75 -13.14
C GLY A 53 5.99 -4.39 -14.57
N VAL A 54 4.79 -3.85 -14.80
CA VAL A 54 4.35 -3.39 -16.12
C VAL A 54 5.34 -2.38 -16.70
N LYS A 55 5.78 -1.39 -15.91
CA LYS A 55 6.75 -0.39 -16.37
C LYS A 55 8.13 -0.99 -16.66
N PHE A 56 8.55 -2.00 -15.91
CA PHE A 56 9.80 -2.71 -16.13
C PHE A 56 9.76 -3.49 -17.45
N PHE A 57 8.72 -4.30 -17.67
CA PHE A 57 8.56 -5.06 -18.92
C PHE A 57 8.41 -4.15 -20.14
N ALA A 58 7.64 -3.07 -20.06
CA ALA A 58 7.52 -2.10 -21.15
C ALA A 58 8.87 -1.46 -21.54
N ARG A 59 9.77 -1.26 -20.57
CA ARG A 59 11.13 -0.74 -20.83
C ARG A 59 12.07 -1.78 -21.40
N LEU A 60 11.90 -3.05 -21.05
CA LEU A 60 12.66 -4.14 -21.65
C LEU A 60 12.27 -4.32 -23.12
N ASP A 61 10.96 -4.33 -23.40
CA ASP A 61 10.43 -4.47 -24.74
C ASP A 61 10.88 -3.31 -25.65
N GLY A 62 10.78 -2.07 -25.17
CA GLY A 62 11.27 -0.89 -25.89
C GLY A 62 12.79 -0.78 -26.02
N LYS A 63 13.58 -1.63 -25.35
CA LYS A 63 15.04 -1.74 -25.52
C LYS A 63 15.46 -2.88 -26.46
N SER A 64 14.55 -3.80 -26.75
CA SER A 64 14.81 -4.97 -27.58
C SER A 64 14.62 -4.69 -29.08
N ASN A 65 14.05 -3.54 -29.43
CA ASN A 65 13.98 -2.98 -30.78
C ASN A 65 15.00 -1.85 -30.94
#